data_AF-A0A9D9MC85-F1
#
_entry.id   AF-A0A9D9MC85-F1
#
_cell.length_a   1.000
_cell.length_b   1.000
_cell.length_c   1.000
_cell.angle_alpha   90.00
_cell.angle_beta   90.00
_cell.angle_gamma   90.00
#
_symmetry.space_group_name_H-M   'P 1'
#
loop_
_entity.id
_entity.type
_entity.pdbx_description
1 polymer ?
#
loop_
_entity_poly.entity_id
_entity_poly.type
_entity_poly.pdbx_seq_one_letter_code
_entity_poly.pdbx_strand_id
1 'polypeptide(L)'
;MKGNSAFTLIELLVVVLIIGILAAVALPQYQKAVKKARLSEVLVNLNTLEKAVDLYLLEKGIPADTSNTDYMMFSNSDLNVEVVSQSNDWRFFSGYESNEGEPYVYARANKAVDGGNGTSVYIDHLRYLTDSKTGWNTKVCAYFDSKGKEFCDILETQGYEVEAL
;
A
#
# COMPACT_ATOMS: atom_id res chain seq x y z
N MET A 1 -60.93 1.40 19.57
CA MET A 1 -59.59 1.06 20.11
C MET A 1 -58.69 0.74 18.92
N LYS A 2 -57.51 1.35 18.78
CA LYS A 2 -56.59 1.00 17.68
C LYS A 2 -55.99 -0.38 17.97
N GLY A 3 -56.07 -1.31 17.02
CA GLY A 3 -55.45 -2.62 17.16
C GLY A 3 -53.95 -2.51 16.95
N ASN A 4 -53.16 -2.92 17.95
CA ASN A 4 -51.73 -3.10 17.76
C ASN A 4 -51.51 -4.37 16.95
N SER A 5 -51.08 -4.22 15.70
CA SER A 5 -50.64 -5.33 14.84
C SER A 5 -49.37 -5.94 15.42
N ALA A 6 -49.50 -7.11 16.06
CA ALA A 6 -48.36 -7.89 16.51
C ALA A 6 -47.71 -8.60 15.31
N PHE A 7 -46.40 -8.41 15.12
CA PHE A 7 -45.62 -9.14 14.12
C PHE A 7 -45.61 -10.64 14.40
N THR A 8 -45.66 -11.46 13.36
CA THR A 8 -45.59 -12.91 13.52
C THR A 8 -44.14 -13.39 13.66
N LEU A 9 -43.92 -14.46 14.43
CA LEU A 9 -42.58 -15.06 14.55
C LEU A 9 -42.05 -15.59 13.21
N ILE A 10 -42.95 -16.00 12.29
CA ILE A 10 -42.58 -16.51 10.98
C ILE A 10 -42.11 -15.39 10.03
N GLU A 11 -42.72 -14.20 10.06
CA GLU A 11 -42.20 -13.02 9.33
C GLU A 11 -40.77 -12.69 9.75
N LEU A 12 -40.51 -12.66 11.06
CA LEU A 12 -39.19 -12.32 11.60
C LEU A 12 -38.15 -13.38 11.21
N LEU A 13 -38.52 -14.67 11.23
CA LEU A 13 -37.65 -15.77 10.80
C LEU A 13 -37.26 -15.66 9.31
N VAL A 14 -38.23 -15.40 8.43
CA VAL A 14 -37.97 -15.22 6.98
C VAL A 14 -37.09 -14.01 6.72
N VAL A 15 -37.29 -12.90 7.44
CA VAL A 15 -36.44 -11.70 7.32
C VAL A 15 -35.00 -11.99 7.72
N VAL A 16 -34.76 -12.66 8.85
CA VAL A 16 -33.41 -13.04 9.30
C VAL A 16 -32.74 -14.01 8.32
N LEU A 17 -33.49 -14.94 7.73
CA LEU A 17 -32.99 -15.86 6.70
C LEU A 17 -32.53 -15.12 5.44
N ILE A 18 -33.31 -14.15 4.95
CA ILE A 18 -32.94 -13.33 3.78
C ILE A 18 -31.70 -12.48 4.08
N ILE A 19 -31.65 -11.83 5.26
CA ILE A 19 -30.49 -11.04 5.69
C ILE A 19 -29.23 -11.93 5.79
N GLY A 20 -29.35 -13.16 6.29
CA GLY A 20 -28.25 -14.12 6.38
C GLY A 20 -27.65 -14.47 5.01
N ILE A 21 -28.49 -14.71 3.99
CA ILE A 21 -28.05 -14.98 2.62
C ILE A 21 -27.34 -13.76 2.02
N LEU A 22 -27.92 -12.57 2.18
CA LEU A 22 -27.33 -11.32 1.69
C LEU A 22 -25.97 -11.02 2.35
N ALA A 23 -25.87 -11.22 3.68
CA ALA A 23 -24.63 -11.01 4.43
C ALA A 23 -23.51 -11.96 3.99
N ALA A 24 -23.84 -13.23 3.71
CA ALA A 24 -22.87 -14.23 3.28
C ALA A 24 -22.19 -13.87 1.94
N VAL A 25 -22.93 -13.26 1.00
CA VAL A 25 -22.39 -12.79 -0.29
C VAL A 25 -21.71 -11.43 -0.14
N ALA A 26 -22.29 -10.51 0.65
CA ALA A 26 -21.79 -9.14 0.79
C ALA A 26 -20.47 -9.04 1.57
N LEU A 27 -20.25 -9.87 2.60
CA LEU A 27 -19.07 -9.79 3.48
C LEU A 27 -17.72 -9.94 2.73
N PRO A 28 -17.47 -10.96 1.89
CA PRO A 28 -16.21 -11.06 1.16
C PRO A 28 -16.02 -9.94 0.13
N GLN A 29 -17.10 -9.43 -0.46
CA GLN A 29 -17.04 -8.27 -1.37
C GLN A 29 -16.67 -6.98 -0.61
N TYR A 30 -17.26 -6.77 0.57
CA TYR A 30 -16.92 -5.64 1.46
C TYR A 30 -15.46 -5.68 1.89
N GLN A 31 -14.93 -6.84 2.28
CA GLN A 31 -13.52 -7.01 2.63
C GLN A 31 -12.59 -6.63 1.45
N LYS A 32 -12.90 -7.08 0.22
CA LYS A 32 -12.14 -6.68 -0.99
C LYS A 32 -12.21 -5.18 -1.27
N ALA A 33 -13.38 -4.56 -1.07
CA ALA A 33 -13.55 -3.11 -1.24
C ALA A 33 -12.70 -2.32 -0.22
N VAL A 34 -12.67 -2.73 1.04
CA VAL A 34 -11.83 -2.12 2.09
C VAL A 34 -10.34 -2.30 1.78
N LYS A 35 -9.90 -3.49 1.34
CA LYS A 35 -8.51 -3.71 0.88
C LYS A 35 -8.14 -2.75 -0.26
N LYS A 36 -9.02 -2.58 -1.27
CA LYS A 36 -8.81 -1.65 -2.40
C LYS A 36 -8.78 -0.17 -1.97
N ALA A 37 -9.59 0.22 -0.99
CA ALA A 37 -9.57 1.58 -0.45
C ALA A 37 -8.24 1.90 0.26
N ARG A 38 -7.77 1.00 1.13
CA ARG A 38 -6.44 1.09 1.78
C ARG A 38 -5.31 1.20 0.75
N LEU A 39 -5.35 0.34 -0.27
CA LEU A 39 -4.44 0.38 -1.43
C LEU A 39 -4.32 1.77 -2.05
N SER A 40 -5.45 2.45 -2.25
CA SER A 40 -5.51 3.78 -2.86
C SER A 40 -4.85 4.86 -1.99
N GLU A 41 -4.91 4.75 -0.66
CA GLU A 41 -4.22 5.66 0.27
C GLU A 41 -2.70 5.53 0.14
N VAL A 42 -2.20 4.29 0.08
CA VAL A 42 -0.76 4.01 -0.09
C VAL A 42 -0.22 4.60 -1.40
N LEU A 43 -0.93 4.35 -2.51
CA LEU A 43 -0.58 4.88 -3.83
C LEU A 43 -0.50 6.42 -3.83
N VAL A 44 -1.46 7.12 -3.21
CA VAL A 44 -1.47 8.59 -3.14
C VAL A 44 -0.28 9.13 -2.35
N ASN A 45 0.04 8.52 -1.21
CA ASN A 45 1.17 8.92 -0.37
C ASN A 45 2.52 8.73 -1.09
N LEU A 46 2.67 7.68 -1.89
CA LEU A 46 3.90 7.43 -2.65
C LEU A 46 4.08 8.39 -3.82
N ASN A 47 3.02 8.63 -4.59
CA ASN A 47 3.01 9.68 -5.63
C ASN A 47 3.33 11.08 -5.05
N THR A 48 3.13 11.28 -3.74
CA THR A 48 3.48 12.53 -3.03
C THR A 48 4.95 12.54 -2.64
N LEU A 49 5.48 11.41 -2.14
CA LEU A 49 6.89 11.27 -1.80
C LEU A 49 7.81 11.28 -3.03
N GLU A 50 7.45 10.58 -4.11
CA GLU A 50 8.13 10.58 -5.42
C GLU A 50 8.42 12.01 -5.89
N LYS A 51 7.37 12.85 -5.97
CA LYS A 51 7.47 14.26 -6.36
C LYS A 51 8.31 15.10 -5.40
N ALA A 52 8.31 14.76 -4.12
CA ALA A 52 9.12 15.49 -3.15
C ALA A 52 10.60 15.10 -3.22
N VAL A 53 10.91 13.84 -3.50
CA VAL A 53 12.27 13.38 -3.82
C VAL A 53 12.77 14.04 -5.10
N ASP A 54 11.96 14.09 -6.15
CA ASP A 54 12.27 14.82 -7.39
C ASP A 54 12.60 16.30 -7.10
N LEU A 55 11.74 17.00 -6.37
CA LEU A 55 11.96 18.41 -6.02
C LEU A 55 13.22 18.61 -5.16
N TYR A 56 13.46 17.71 -4.20
CA TYR A 56 14.66 17.74 -3.36
C TYR A 56 15.94 17.57 -4.18
N LEU A 57 15.97 16.60 -5.11
CA LEU A 57 17.11 16.34 -5.98
C LEU A 57 17.31 17.45 -7.02
N LEU A 58 16.24 18.09 -7.49
CA LEU A 58 16.32 19.28 -8.35
C LEU A 58 16.88 20.50 -7.61
N GLU A 59 16.59 20.67 -6.31
CA GLU A 59 17.09 21.79 -5.50
C GLU A 59 18.54 21.57 -5.04
N LYS A 60 18.86 20.38 -4.53
CA LYS A 60 20.11 20.12 -3.80
C LYS A 60 21.09 19.19 -4.53
N GLY A 61 20.65 18.56 -5.61
CA GLY A 61 21.39 17.48 -6.27
C GLY A 61 21.39 16.18 -5.45
N ILE A 62 22.02 15.14 -6.01
CA ILE A 62 22.34 13.92 -5.27
C ILE A 62 23.42 14.29 -4.23
N PRO A 63 23.20 14.07 -2.92
CA PRO A 63 24.21 14.39 -1.93
C PRO A 63 25.42 13.46 -2.08
N ALA A 64 26.59 14.04 -2.27
CA ALA A 64 27.85 13.32 -2.41
C ALA A 64 28.30 12.77 -1.04
N ASP A 65 27.80 11.60 -0.65
CA ASP A 65 28.31 10.88 0.51
C ASP A 65 29.49 9.98 0.11
N THR A 66 30.57 10.09 0.87
CA THR A 66 31.80 9.29 0.73
C THR A 66 31.82 8.09 1.67
N SER A 67 30.77 7.89 2.46
CA SER A 67 30.60 6.74 3.35
C SER A 67 29.91 5.59 2.62
N ASN A 68 30.43 4.38 2.84
CA ASN A 68 30.22 3.20 1.99
C ASN A 68 28.90 2.47 2.33
N THR A 69 27.81 3.23 2.47
CA THR A 69 26.45 2.72 2.75
C THR A 69 25.59 2.83 1.51
N ASP A 70 25.36 1.69 0.85
CA ASP A 70 24.65 1.59 -0.43
C ASP A 70 23.29 2.31 -0.46
N TYR A 71 22.62 2.49 0.68
CA TYR A 71 21.32 3.18 0.81
C TYR A 71 21.35 4.31 1.83
N MET A 72 20.85 5.48 1.43
CA MET A 72 20.64 6.64 2.29
C MET A 72 19.17 7.06 2.30
N MET A 73 18.59 7.27 3.49
CA MET A 73 17.16 7.58 3.64
C MET A 73 16.93 9.09 3.75
N PHE A 74 15.95 9.63 3.03
CA PHE A 74 15.44 10.98 3.28
C PHE A 74 14.42 10.94 4.43
N SER A 75 14.48 11.92 5.34
CA SER A 75 13.42 12.12 6.33
C SER A 75 12.27 12.93 5.73
N ASN A 76 11.06 12.75 6.28
CA ASN A 76 9.89 13.57 5.93
C ASN A 76 10.16 15.08 6.09
N SER A 77 11.01 15.47 7.05
CA SER A 77 11.47 16.85 7.24
C SER A 77 12.42 17.35 6.15
N ASP A 78 13.27 16.49 5.58
CA ASP A 78 14.17 16.86 4.47
C ASP A 78 13.39 17.15 3.19
N LEU A 79 12.33 16.37 2.96
CA LEU A 79 11.42 16.48 1.82
C LEU A 79 10.29 17.51 2.01
N ASN A 80 10.12 18.06 3.22
CA ASN A 80 9.00 18.91 3.61
C ASN A 80 7.62 18.29 3.28
N VAL A 81 7.46 16.99 3.54
CA VAL A 81 6.22 16.21 3.29
C VAL A 81 5.63 15.69 4.60
N GLU A 82 4.32 15.90 4.78
CA GLU A 82 3.54 15.19 5.79
C GLU A 82 2.89 13.94 5.16
N VAL A 83 3.44 12.76 5.45
CA VAL A 83 2.86 11.49 4.99
C VAL A 83 1.74 11.07 5.92
N VAL A 84 0.50 11.33 5.53
CA VAL A 84 -0.68 10.98 6.32
C VAL A 84 -1.04 9.51 6.12
N SER A 85 -0.69 8.65 7.09
CA SER A 85 -1.31 7.32 7.22
C SER A 85 -2.41 7.39 8.27
N GLN A 86 -3.67 7.23 7.87
CA GLN A 86 -4.83 7.41 8.77
C GLN A 86 -4.94 6.29 9.82
N SER A 87 -4.23 5.17 9.65
CA SER A 87 -4.40 3.95 10.45
C SER A 87 -3.12 3.39 11.08
N ASN A 88 -1.94 3.99 10.84
CA ASN A 88 -0.62 3.39 11.14
C ASN A 88 -0.40 2.01 10.47
N ASP A 89 -1.21 1.68 9.46
CA ASP A 89 -1.13 0.43 8.70
C ASP A 89 0.12 0.40 7.80
N TRP A 90 0.68 1.56 7.45
CA TRP A 90 1.74 1.69 6.46
C TRP A 90 2.89 2.54 6.96
N ARG A 91 4.11 2.09 6.69
CA ARG A 91 5.32 2.90 6.80
C ARG A 91 5.83 3.20 5.40
N PHE A 92 6.25 4.43 5.19
CA PHE A 92 6.76 4.91 3.93
C PHE A 92 8.22 5.28 4.10
N PHE A 93 9.00 4.99 3.08
CA PHE A 93 10.43 5.19 3.05
C PHE A 93 10.80 5.85 1.73
N SER A 94 11.79 6.72 1.78
CA SER A 94 12.35 7.41 0.61
C SER A 94 13.85 7.53 0.80
N GLY A 95 14.59 7.67 -0.29
CA GLY A 95 16.05 7.73 -0.24
C GLY A 95 16.69 7.70 -1.61
N TYR A 96 17.99 7.42 -1.63
CA TYR A 96 18.76 7.18 -2.84
C TYR A 96 19.83 6.11 -2.60
N GLU A 97 20.24 5.44 -3.67
CA GLU A 97 21.36 4.50 -3.68
C GLU A 97 22.67 5.25 -4.00
N SER A 98 23.67 5.15 -3.12
CA SER A 98 24.91 5.96 -3.21
C SER A 98 25.79 5.59 -4.41
N ASN A 99 25.72 4.33 -4.83
CA ASN A 99 26.60 3.75 -5.86
C ASN A 99 26.08 3.97 -7.28
N GLU A 100 24.76 3.96 -7.46
CA GLU A 100 24.10 4.12 -8.76
C GLU A 100 23.46 5.53 -8.93
N GLY A 101 23.25 6.27 -7.83
CA GLY A 101 22.66 7.62 -7.84
C GLY A 101 21.14 7.65 -7.98
N GLU A 102 20.49 6.49 -7.96
CA GLU A 102 19.06 6.35 -8.24
C GLU A 102 18.21 6.63 -6.98
N PRO A 103 17.19 7.49 -7.05
CA PRO A 103 16.22 7.68 -5.97
C PRO A 103 15.30 6.47 -5.83
N TYR A 104 14.82 6.24 -4.61
CA TYR A 104 13.79 5.24 -4.32
C TYR A 104 12.71 5.79 -3.39
N VAL A 105 11.51 5.22 -3.52
CA VAL A 105 10.37 5.34 -2.59
C VAL A 105 9.70 3.99 -2.47
N TYR A 106 9.36 3.59 -1.25
CA TYR A 106 8.53 2.40 -1.06
C TYR A 106 7.68 2.49 0.18
N ALA A 107 6.48 1.91 0.11
CA ALA A 107 5.68 1.60 1.29
C ALA A 107 6.00 0.20 1.82
N ARG A 108 5.67 -0.05 3.08
CA ARG A 108 5.67 -1.37 3.71
C ARG A 108 4.54 -1.44 4.73
N ALA A 109 3.71 -2.48 4.64
CA ALA A 109 2.66 -2.71 5.62
C ALA A 109 3.24 -3.01 7.02
N ASN A 110 2.48 -2.60 8.04
CA ASN A 110 2.73 -2.90 9.43
C ASN A 110 2.24 -4.32 9.76
N LYS A 111 2.82 -4.96 10.78
CA LYS A 111 2.49 -6.35 11.18
C LYS A 111 1.01 -6.54 11.57
N ALA A 112 0.31 -5.46 11.90
CA ALA A 112 -1.06 -5.46 12.38
C ALA A 112 -2.15 -5.58 11.28
N VAL A 113 -1.87 -5.19 10.03
CA VAL A 113 -2.93 -4.88 9.03
C VAL A 113 -3.70 -6.13 8.58
N ASP A 114 -3.02 -7.26 8.44
CA ASP A 114 -3.60 -8.53 7.97
C ASP A 114 -3.05 -9.78 8.71
N GLY A 115 -2.32 -9.62 9.82
CA GLY A 115 -1.93 -10.74 10.70
C GLY A 115 -0.90 -11.70 10.07
N GLY A 116 0.22 -11.16 9.60
CA GLY A 116 1.41 -11.88 9.12
C GLY A 116 2.68 -11.16 9.58
N ASN A 117 3.79 -11.90 9.74
CA ASN A 117 5.00 -11.35 10.37
C ASN A 117 5.78 -10.42 9.41
N GLY A 118 5.32 -9.18 9.27
CA GLY A 118 5.97 -8.19 8.43
C GLY A 118 5.75 -8.40 6.93
N THR A 119 4.59 -8.98 6.57
CA THR A 119 4.06 -9.13 5.21
C THR A 119 4.26 -7.83 4.44
N SER A 120 5.29 -7.80 3.59
CA SER A 120 5.57 -6.64 2.77
C SER A 120 4.54 -6.54 1.66
N VAL A 121 4.27 -5.31 1.31
CA VAL A 121 3.73 -4.90 0.02
C VAL A 121 4.65 -3.77 -0.37
N TYR A 122 5.31 -3.92 -1.51
CA TYR A 122 6.03 -2.83 -2.13
C TYR A 122 5.06 -2.10 -3.04
N ILE A 123 5.17 -0.79 -2.99
CA ILE A 123 4.76 0.09 -4.06
C ILE A 123 5.94 1.07 -4.13
N ASP A 124 7.02 0.56 -4.72
CA ASP A 124 7.66 1.16 -5.89
C ASP A 124 8.00 2.67 -5.95
N HIS A 125 9.13 3.14 -6.49
CA HIS A 125 10.28 2.51 -7.19
C HIS A 125 11.50 2.31 -6.25
N LEU A 126 12.53 1.48 -6.49
CA LEU A 126 12.96 0.65 -7.62
C LEU A 126 13.89 -0.49 -7.09
N ARG A 127 14.24 -1.51 -7.90
CA ARG A 127 15.40 -2.41 -7.68
C ARG A 127 15.80 -3.08 -9.00
N TYR A 128 17.08 -2.96 -9.41
CA TYR A 128 17.98 -4.12 -9.50
C TYR A 128 19.40 -3.70 -9.86
N LEU A 129 20.36 -4.36 -9.20
CA LEU A 129 21.79 -4.39 -9.53
C LEU A 129 22.03 -4.30 -11.04
N THR A 130 22.67 -3.21 -11.48
CA THR A 130 23.35 -3.11 -12.77
C THR A 130 22.53 -3.42 -14.04
N ASP A 131 21.65 -2.50 -14.51
CA ASP A 131 21.61 -2.11 -15.94
C ASP A 131 20.85 -0.78 -16.24
N SER A 132 21.57 0.34 -16.10
CA SER A 132 21.57 1.54 -16.99
C SER A 132 20.29 2.02 -17.73
N LYS A 133 19.10 1.97 -17.13
CA LYS A 133 17.86 2.58 -17.71
C LYS A 133 17.11 3.52 -16.76
N THR A 134 17.82 4.59 -16.39
CA THR A 134 17.37 5.79 -15.67
C THR A 134 15.90 6.19 -15.93
N GLY A 135 15.11 6.26 -14.85
CA GLY A 135 13.80 6.89 -14.80
C GLY A 135 12.76 6.08 -14.02
N TRP A 136 11.85 6.78 -13.32
CA TRP A 136 10.69 6.24 -12.61
C TRP A 136 9.77 5.40 -13.52
N ASN A 137 10.06 4.11 -13.72
CA ASN A 137 9.36 3.28 -14.74
C ASN A 137 9.06 1.82 -14.35
N THR A 138 9.90 1.13 -13.57
CA THR A 138 9.69 -0.29 -13.25
C THR A 138 8.78 -0.46 -12.05
N LYS A 139 7.50 -0.81 -12.24
CA LYS A 139 6.52 -0.91 -11.15
C LYS A 139 6.53 -2.25 -10.43
N VAL A 140 6.95 -2.34 -9.16
CA VAL A 140 7.06 -3.62 -8.43
C VAL A 140 6.22 -3.70 -7.15
N CYS A 141 5.50 -4.82 -6.96
CA CYS A 141 4.92 -5.25 -5.70
C CYS A 141 5.45 -6.63 -5.30
N ALA A 142 6.22 -6.70 -4.20
CA ALA A 142 6.81 -7.96 -3.73
C ALA A 142 6.22 -8.45 -2.39
N TYR A 143 6.08 -9.78 -2.23
CA TYR A 143 5.40 -10.39 -1.08
C TYR A 143 6.15 -11.61 -0.49
N PHE A 144 5.92 -11.86 0.81
CA PHE A 144 6.47 -13.03 1.54
C PHE A 144 5.43 -14.14 1.83
N ASP A 145 4.12 -13.84 1.73
CA ASP A 145 3.05 -14.79 2.08
C ASP A 145 1.83 -14.64 1.17
N SER A 146 0.86 -15.55 1.32
CA SER A 146 -0.35 -15.57 0.50
C SER A 146 -1.27 -14.35 0.67
N LYS A 147 -1.21 -13.64 1.80
CA LYS A 147 -1.98 -12.41 2.03
C LYS A 147 -1.33 -11.22 1.33
N GLY A 148 0.00 -11.17 1.32
CA GLY A 148 0.77 -10.24 0.49
C GLY A 148 0.54 -10.51 -1.01
N LYS A 149 0.47 -11.79 -1.42
CA LYS A 149 0.11 -12.14 -2.80
C LYS A 149 -1.28 -11.62 -3.20
N GLU A 150 -2.33 -11.88 -2.39
CA GLU A 150 -3.68 -11.33 -2.63
C GLU A 150 -3.69 -9.81 -2.83
N PHE A 151 -2.74 -9.10 -2.21
CA PHE A 151 -2.60 -7.66 -2.31
C PHE A 151 -1.89 -7.26 -3.61
N CYS A 152 -0.75 -7.89 -3.94
CA CYS A 152 -0.03 -7.62 -5.18
C CYS A 152 -0.83 -8.02 -6.44
N ASP A 153 -1.64 -9.08 -6.37
CA ASP A 153 -2.57 -9.49 -7.45
C ASP A 153 -3.58 -8.36 -7.82
N ILE A 154 -3.89 -7.43 -6.90
CA ILE A 154 -4.73 -6.25 -7.20
C ILE A 154 -3.93 -5.19 -7.96
N LEU A 155 -2.64 -5.06 -7.69
CA LEU A 155 -1.74 -4.10 -8.33
C LEU A 155 -1.24 -4.58 -9.70
N GLU A 156 -1.18 -5.89 -9.95
CA GLU A 156 -0.94 -6.48 -11.28
C GLU A 156 -1.90 -5.88 -12.33
N THR A 157 -3.19 -5.75 -11.97
CA THR A 157 -4.21 -5.12 -12.84
C THR A 157 -3.99 -3.62 -13.11
N GLN A 158 -3.05 -2.99 -12.41
CA GLN A 158 -2.65 -1.58 -12.55
C GLN A 158 -1.25 -1.43 -13.18
N GLY A 159 -0.66 -2.51 -13.67
CA GLY A 159 0.64 -2.52 -14.34
C GLY A 159 1.84 -2.63 -13.40
N TYR A 160 1.65 -3.21 -12.20
CA TYR A 160 2.77 -3.59 -11.33
C TYR A 160 3.20 -5.03 -11.64
N GLU A 161 4.49 -5.25 -11.84
CA GLU A 161 5.16 -6.53 -11.75
C GLU A 161 5.08 -7.08 -10.32
N VAL A 162 4.92 -8.39 -10.20
CA VAL A 162 4.60 -9.06 -8.93
C VAL A 162 5.66 -10.11 -8.60
N GLU A 163 6.38 -9.91 -7.50
CA GLU A 163 7.53 -10.73 -7.11
C GLU A 163 7.30 -11.46 -5.78
N ALA A 164 7.90 -12.64 -5.63
CA ALA A 164 7.96 -13.38 -4.37
C ALA A 164 9.36 -13.25 -3.75
N LEU A 165 9.42 -13.07 -2.42
CA LEU A 165 10.66 -12.88 -1.62
C LEU A 165 10.91 -14.01 -0.60
#